data_AF-A0A531FII8-F1
#
_entry.id   AF-A0A531FII8-F1
#
_cell.length_a   1.000
_cell.length_b   1.000
_cell.length_c   1.000
_cell.angle_alpha   90.00
_cell.angle_beta   90.00
_cell.angle_gamma   90.00
#
_symmetry.space_group_name_H-M   'P 1'
#
loop_
_entity.id
_entity.type
_entity.pdbx_description
1 polymer ?
#
loop_
_entity_poly.entity_id
_entity_poly.type
_entity_poly.pdbx_seq_one_letter_code
_entity_poly.pdbx_strand_id
1 'polypeptide(L)'
;MIRRDEAGEKHIADVMTENGLVIEFQHSHLPTQEMAAREAFHRNMVWVVDGTRLKRDRSRFLEARSSFRPTSMKGIFVVLWPNEGFPSTWLNCAVPVFFDFEDFGTAKEVSGPNRDILWCLLPERAEGRAVVAAISRSMFLDAAQKRAQIVPSRRIMEMIAAELRHERAVAELNARRWAYSHSPHPKWRSRPFRWHRRSRY
;
A
#
# COMPACT_ATOMS: atom_id res chain seq x y z
N MET A 1 -21.03 19.62 -7.28
CA MET A 1 -21.61 19.59 -8.65
C MET A 1 -22.53 18.38 -8.75
N ILE A 2 -23.69 18.50 -9.39
CA ILE A 2 -24.63 17.37 -9.56
C ILE A 2 -24.29 16.66 -10.87
N ARG A 3 -24.04 15.36 -10.83
CA ARG A 3 -23.98 14.52 -12.03
C ARG A 3 -25.04 13.42 -11.94
N ARG A 4 -25.48 12.93 -13.10
CA ARG A 4 -26.42 11.80 -13.19
C ARG A 4 -25.74 10.62 -13.86
N ASP A 5 -26.06 9.41 -13.41
CA ASP A 5 -25.66 8.19 -14.09
C ASP A 5 -26.57 7.89 -15.30
N GLU A 6 -26.28 6.77 -15.98
CA GLU A 6 -27.05 6.31 -17.14
C GLU A 6 -28.50 5.92 -16.77
N ALA A 7 -28.76 5.59 -15.49
CA ALA A 7 -30.08 5.29 -14.95
C ALA A 7 -30.85 6.55 -14.46
N GLY A 8 -30.20 7.73 -14.47
CA GLY A 8 -30.76 8.99 -14.01
C GLY A 8 -30.62 9.24 -12.50
N GLU A 9 -29.93 8.37 -11.77
CA GLU A 9 -29.60 8.54 -10.35
C GLU A 9 -28.66 9.74 -10.17
N LYS A 10 -28.96 10.56 -9.16
CA LYS A 10 -28.25 11.82 -8.89
C LYS A 10 -27.10 11.58 -7.92
N HIS A 11 -25.86 11.71 -8.39
CA HIS A 11 -24.67 11.70 -7.56
C HIS A 11 -24.17 13.13 -7.32
N ILE A 12 -23.99 13.49 -6.04
CA ILE A 12 -23.47 14.79 -5.62
C ILE A 12 -22.12 14.54 -4.98
N ALA A 13 -21.06 14.95 -5.69
CA ALA A 13 -19.72 14.98 -5.11
C ALA A 13 -19.58 16.14 -4.14
N ASP A 14 -18.89 15.91 -3.02
CA ASP A 14 -18.54 16.95 -2.04
C ASP A 14 -17.71 18.05 -2.70
N VAL A 15 -16.61 17.65 -3.36
CA VAL A 15 -15.74 18.55 -4.10
C VAL A 15 -15.41 17.96 -5.46
N MET A 16 -15.47 18.82 -6.48
CA MET A 16 -14.98 18.52 -7.82
C MET A 16 -14.09 19.67 -8.26
N THR A 17 -12.83 19.36 -8.58
CA THR A 17 -11.86 20.37 -9.01
C THR A 17 -12.04 20.68 -10.50
N GLU A 18 -11.51 21.82 -10.95
CA GLU A 18 -11.54 22.23 -12.36
C GLU A 18 -10.84 21.22 -13.27
N ASN A 19 -9.88 20.47 -12.72
CA ASN A 19 -9.15 19.42 -13.43
C ASN A 19 -9.91 18.07 -13.47
N GLY A 20 -11.17 18.05 -13.02
CA GLY A 20 -12.03 16.87 -13.06
C GLY A 20 -11.71 15.83 -12.00
N LEU A 21 -10.97 16.17 -10.95
CA LEU A 21 -10.77 15.30 -9.78
C LEU A 21 -11.97 15.43 -8.84
N VAL A 22 -12.52 14.29 -8.41
CA VAL A 22 -13.54 14.21 -7.38
C VAL A 22 -12.89 13.89 -6.03
N ILE A 23 -13.28 14.60 -4.99
CA ILE A 23 -12.86 14.36 -3.61
C ILE A 23 -14.12 14.18 -2.78
N GLU A 24 -14.20 13.05 -2.09
CA GLU A 24 -15.31 12.72 -1.21
C GLU A 24 -14.83 12.47 0.21
N PHE A 25 -15.53 13.08 1.16
CA PHE A 25 -15.20 13.01 2.57
C PHE A 25 -16.08 11.99 3.25
N GLN A 26 -15.45 11.06 3.98
CA GLN A 26 -16.19 10.06 4.72
C GLN A 26 -15.80 10.06 6.20
N HIS A 27 -16.77 10.42 7.03
CA HIS A 27 -16.72 10.22 8.47
C HIS A 27 -17.52 8.97 8.86
N SER A 28 -18.80 8.88 8.46
CA SER A 28 -19.73 7.83 8.93
C SER A 28 -19.53 6.45 8.29
N HIS A 29 -20.35 5.48 8.70
CA HIS A 29 -20.38 4.18 8.02
C HIS A 29 -20.90 4.37 6.59
N LEU A 30 -20.16 3.83 5.61
CA LEU A 30 -20.57 3.77 4.21
C LEU A 30 -20.69 2.29 3.82
N PRO A 31 -21.87 1.83 3.36
CA PRO A 31 -22.02 0.48 2.83
C PRO A 31 -21.08 0.24 1.64
N THR A 32 -20.48 -0.94 1.55
CA THR A 32 -19.52 -1.29 0.48
C THR A 32 -20.13 -1.15 -0.92
N GLN A 33 -21.42 -1.44 -1.08
CA GLN A 33 -22.12 -1.29 -2.36
C GLN A 33 -22.18 0.18 -2.81
N GLU A 34 -22.43 1.09 -1.87
CA GLU A 34 -22.48 2.53 -2.16
C GLU A 34 -21.09 3.07 -2.48
N MET A 35 -20.07 2.61 -1.77
CA MET A 35 -18.67 2.91 -2.06
C MET A 35 -18.29 2.48 -3.48
N ALA A 36 -18.60 1.24 -3.87
CA ALA A 36 -18.32 0.72 -5.21
C ALA A 36 -19.10 1.49 -6.31
N ALA A 37 -20.36 1.85 -6.06
CA ALA A 37 -21.16 2.63 -7.00
C ALA A 37 -20.54 4.02 -7.24
N ARG A 38 -20.13 4.72 -6.18
CA ARG A 38 -19.46 6.03 -6.29
C ARG A 38 -18.12 5.95 -7.02
N GLU A 39 -17.31 4.95 -6.70
CA GLU A 39 -16.02 4.71 -7.36
C GLU A 39 -16.19 4.45 -8.87
N ALA A 40 -17.16 3.61 -9.25
CA ALA A 40 -17.46 3.30 -10.65
C ALA A 40 -18.01 4.52 -11.42
N PHE A 41 -18.82 5.34 -10.75
CA PHE A 41 -19.44 6.52 -11.33
C PHE A 41 -18.42 7.64 -11.59
N HIS A 42 -17.60 7.99 -10.59
CA HIS A 42 -16.68 9.13 -10.71
C HIS A 42 -15.37 8.81 -11.44
N ARG A 43 -14.84 7.59 -11.30
CA ARG A 43 -13.58 7.08 -11.88
C ARG A 43 -12.32 7.87 -11.45
N ASN A 44 -12.25 9.17 -11.75
CA ASN A 44 -11.17 10.06 -11.31
C ASN A 44 -11.50 10.67 -9.94
N MET A 45 -11.37 9.86 -8.90
CA MET A 45 -11.83 10.17 -7.55
C MET A 45 -10.78 9.80 -6.51
N VAL A 46 -10.82 10.45 -5.35
CA VAL A 46 -10.12 10.04 -4.12
C VAL A 46 -11.08 10.11 -2.94
N TRP A 47 -10.86 9.24 -1.96
CA TRP A 47 -11.52 9.31 -0.66
C TRP A 47 -10.66 10.06 0.35
N VAL A 48 -11.28 10.89 1.18
CA VAL A 48 -10.67 11.44 2.41
C VAL A 48 -11.48 10.94 3.60
N VAL A 49 -10.88 10.05 4.37
CA VAL A 49 -11.53 9.32 5.46
C VAL A 49 -11.04 9.85 6.80
N ASP A 50 -11.97 10.12 7.71
CA ASP A 50 -11.64 10.39 9.09
C ASP A 50 -11.18 9.11 9.80
N GLY A 51 -9.86 8.98 9.98
CA GLY A 51 -9.21 7.88 10.69
C GLY A 51 -9.32 7.96 12.21
N THR A 52 -9.96 8.99 12.76
CA THR A 52 -10.19 9.17 14.20
C THR A 52 -11.58 8.72 14.65
N ARG A 53 -12.49 8.39 13.72
CA ARG A 53 -13.87 8.01 14.06
C ARG A 53 -13.98 6.92 15.12
N LEU A 54 -13.23 5.83 14.98
CA LEU A 54 -13.24 4.75 15.96
C LEU A 54 -12.07 4.92 16.92
N LYS A 55 -12.36 4.81 18.23
CA LYS A 55 -11.39 5.05 19.32
C LYS A 55 -10.04 4.32 19.16
N ARG A 56 -10.01 3.17 18.47
CA ARG A 56 -8.82 2.33 18.31
C ARG A 56 -8.11 2.49 16.97
N ASP A 57 -8.71 3.14 15.98
CA ASP A 57 -8.12 3.17 14.63
C ASP A 57 -6.82 3.97 14.61
N ARG A 58 -6.79 5.12 15.30
CA ARG A 58 -5.56 5.91 15.45
C ARG A 58 -4.43 5.14 16.16
N SER A 59 -4.71 4.46 17.27
CA SER A 59 -3.67 3.72 18.00
C SER A 59 -3.14 2.54 17.18
N ARG A 60 -4.04 1.77 16.55
CA ARG A 60 -3.70 0.68 15.64
C ARG A 60 -2.83 1.16 14.48
N PHE A 61 -3.19 2.30 13.87
CA PHE A 61 -2.39 2.90 12.81
C PHE A 61 -0.98 3.25 13.30
N LEU A 62 -0.85 3.92 14.44
CA LEU A 62 0.45 4.32 15.00
C LEU A 62 1.34 3.12 15.34
N GLU A 63 0.77 2.05 15.90
CA GLU A 63 1.46 0.79 16.17
C GLU A 63 1.94 0.14 14.88
N ALA A 64 1.03 -0.05 13.90
CA ALA A 64 1.34 -0.66 12.61
C ALA A 64 2.36 0.15 11.79
N ARG A 65 2.39 1.49 11.95
CA ARG A 65 3.32 2.38 11.23
C ARG A 65 4.79 2.02 11.43
N SER A 66 5.13 1.42 12.57
CA SER A 66 6.50 0.92 12.84
C SER A 66 6.95 -0.18 11.85
N SER A 67 6.01 -0.88 11.23
CA SER A 67 6.28 -1.94 10.23
C SER A 67 6.38 -1.43 8.80
N PHE A 68 6.13 -0.13 8.56
CA PHE A 68 6.10 0.42 7.21
C PHE A 68 7.51 0.47 6.66
N ARG A 69 7.77 -0.30 5.60
CA ARG A 69 9.09 -0.38 4.99
C ARG A 69 9.26 0.79 4.02
N PRO A 70 10.20 1.72 4.23
CA PRO A 70 10.47 2.78 3.27
C PRO A 70 10.97 2.20 1.95
N THR A 71 10.80 2.97 0.87
CA THR A 71 11.23 2.61 -0.48
C THR A 71 12.27 3.61 -0.99
N SER A 72 12.78 3.39 -2.20
CA SER A 72 13.62 4.37 -2.90
C SER A 72 12.93 5.73 -3.11
N MET A 73 11.59 5.76 -3.13
CA MET A 73 10.80 6.98 -3.27
C MET A 73 10.48 7.59 -1.89
N LYS A 74 10.92 8.83 -1.67
CA LYS A 74 10.67 9.56 -0.42
C LYS A 74 9.17 9.65 -0.13
N GLY A 75 8.78 9.27 1.08
CA GLY A 75 7.39 9.31 1.53
C GLY A 75 6.52 8.15 1.02
N ILE A 76 7.09 7.19 0.30
CA ILE A 76 6.39 5.98 -0.14
C ILE A 76 6.87 4.78 0.67
N PHE A 77 5.92 4.00 1.15
CA PHE A 77 6.14 2.85 2.01
C PHE A 77 5.46 1.60 1.44
N VAL A 78 6.11 0.46 1.62
CA VAL A 78 5.52 -0.87 1.39
C VAL A 78 5.04 -1.43 2.72
N VAL A 79 3.80 -1.89 2.75
CA VAL A 79 3.13 -2.40 3.96
C VAL A 79 2.68 -3.84 3.69
N LEU A 80 3.08 -4.75 4.57
CA LEU A 80 2.76 -6.17 4.45
C LEU A 80 1.35 -6.49 4.96
N TRP A 81 0.98 -5.93 6.11
CA TRP A 81 -0.29 -6.19 6.80
C TRP A 81 -1.09 -4.90 6.97
N PRO A 82 -1.68 -4.35 5.88
CA PRO A 82 -2.37 -3.07 5.95
C PRO A 82 -3.62 -3.10 6.87
N ASN A 83 -4.20 -4.28 7.07
CA ASN A 83 -5.32 -4.48 8.00
C ASN A 83 -4.95 -4.29 9.48
N GLU A 84 -3.66 -4.26 9.84
CA GLU A 84 -3.25 -3.96 11.21
C GLU A 84 -3.48 -2.48 11.52
N GLY A 85 -3.15 -1.59 10.58
CA GLY A 85 -3.19 -0.14 10.76
C GLY A 85 -4.40 0.58 10.14
N PHE A 86 -5.04 0.01 9.12
CA PHE A 86 -6.14 0.65 8.39
C PHE A 86 -7.47 -0.10 8.58
N PRO A 87 -8.63 0.60 8.54
CA PRO A 87 -9.92 -0.06 8.63
C PRO A 87 -10.19 -0.93 7.40
N SER A 88 -10.70 -2.15 7.62
CA SER A 88 -10.83 -3.19 6.60
C SER A 88 -11.70 -2.78 5.41
N THR A 89 -12.73 -1.96 5.64
CA THR A 89 -13.66 -1.46 4.61
C THR A 89 -12.95 -0.75 3.47
N TRP A 90 -11.82 -0.10 3.73
CA TRP A 90 -11.11 0.74 2.78
C TRP A 90 -9.93 0.06 2.08
N LEU A 91 -9.60 -1.17 2.48
CA LEU A 91 -8.37 -1.83 2.02
C LEU A 91 -8.38 -2.15 0.52
N ASN A 92 -9.56 -2.36 -0.06
CA ASN A 92 -9.74 -2.86 -1.42
C ASN A 92 -10.43 -1.84 -2.34
N CYS A 93 -10.44 -0.56 -1.96
CA CYS A 93 -10.92 0.52 -2.82
C CYS A 93 -10.16 0.54 -4.16
N ALA A 94 -10.89 0.81 -5.25
CA ALA A 94 -10.31 0.94 -6.59
C ALA A 94 -9.60 2.28 -6.80
N VAL A 95 -9.82 3.23 -5.88
CA VAL A 95 -9.27 4.58 -5.90
C VAL A 95 -8.39 4.84 -4.67
N PRO A 96 -7.51 5.86 -4.70
CA PRO A 96 -6.70 6.22 -3.53
C PRO A 96 -7.55 6.65 -2.34
N VAL A 97 -7.17 6.19 -1.14
CA VAL A 97 -7.86 6.51 0.12
C VAL A 97 -6.90 7.24 1.04
N PHE A 98 -7.18 8.51 1.33
CA PHE A 98 -6.44 9.33 2.27
C PHE A 98 -7.08 9.21 3.65
N PHE A 99 -6.29 8.84 4.65
CA PHE A 99 -6.71 8.82 6.04
C PHE A 99 -6.15 10.04 6.77
N ASP A 100 -7.04 10.80 7.40
CA ASP A 100 -6.68 11.83 8.36
C ASP A 100 -6.78 11.25 9.78
N PHE A 101 -5.63 11.09 10.46
CA PHE A 101 -5.57 10.56 11.82
C PHE A 101 -5.39 11.66 12.87
N GLU A 102 -5.59 12.92 12.50
CA GLU A 102 -5.52 14.03 13.44
C GLU A 102 -6.87 14.37 14.03
N ASP A 103 -6.86 14.48 15.35
CA ASP A 103 -8.00 14.92 16.13
C ASP A 103 -8.07 16.46 16.13
N PHE A 104 -9.23 17.01 15.81
CA PHE A 104 -9.54 18.44 15.95
C PHE A 104 -9.58 18.91 17.42
N GLY A 105 -9.46 17.99 18.39
CA GLY A 105 -9.85 18.18 19.80
C GLY A 105 -8.77 18.39 20.87
N THR A 106 -7.47 18.47 20.59
CA THR A 106 -6.48 18.81 21.65
C THR A 106 -5.41 19.80 21.20
N ALA A 107 -5.73 21.08 21.34
CA ALA A 107 -4.83 22.23 21.22
C ALA A 107 -3.70 22.27 22.30
N LYS A 108 -3.37 21.15 22.96
CA LYS A 108 -2.44 21.12 24.11
C LYS A 108 -1.26 20.17 24.02
N GLU A 109 -1.06 19.45 22.92
CA GLU A 109 0.21 18.75 22.71
C GLU A 109 0.98 19.40 21.57
N VAL A 110 2.18 19.85 21.90
CA VAL A 110 3.20 20.48 21.06
C VAL A 110 3.18 19.89 19.65
N SER A 111 3.19 20.78 18.66
CA SER A 111 3.30 20.53 17.23
C SER A 111 4.29 19.41 16.91
N GLY A 112 3.80 18.18 16.84
CA GLY A 112 4.58 17.05 16.32
C GLY A 112 4.73 17.21 14.81
N PRO A 113 5.87 16.79 14.22
CA PRO A 113 6.13 16.92 12.77
C PRO A 113 5.14 16.15 11.86
N ASN A 114 4.24 15.36 12.46
CA ASN A 114 3.22 14.57 11.78
C ASN A 114 1.82 15.22 11.75
N ARG A 115 1.64 16.44 12.28
CA ARG A 115 0.35 17.16 12.30
C ARG A 115 -0.07 17.76 10.94
N ASP A 116 0.55 17.33 9.85
CA ASP A 116 0.20 17.82 8.52
C ASP A 116 0.09 16.69 7.51
N ILE A 117 0.05 15.41 7.94
CA ILE A 117 0.21 14.27 7.02
C ILE A 117 -1.11 13.52 6.85
N LEU A 118 -1.55 13.44 5.59
CA LEU A 118 -2.54 12.48 5.13
C LEU A 118 -1.84 11.20 4.67
N TRP A 119 -2.32 10.05 5.16
CA TRP A 119 -1.79 8.75 4.78
C TRP A 119 -2.64 8.17 3.67
N CYS A 120 -2.08 8.09 2.48
CA CYS A 120 -2.76 7.63 1.28
C CYS A 120 -2.48 6.15 1.04
N LEU A 121 -3.49 5.29 1.21
CA LEU A 121 -3.44 3.91 0.73
C LEU A 121 -3.71 3.91 -0.78
N LEU A 122 -2.75 3.41 -1.54
CA LEU A 122 -2.91 3.29 -3.00
C LEU A 122 -3.77 2.08 -3.36
N PRO A 123 -4.52 2.15 -4.48
CA PRO A 123 -5.30 1.03 -4.96
C PRO A 123 -4.41 -0.14 -5.38
N GLU A 124 -5.01 -1.33 -5.48
CA GLU A 124 -4.34 -2.58 -5.86
C GLU A 124 -3.20 -3.00 -4.91
N ARG A 125 -2.35 -3.94 -5.36
CA ARG A 125 -1.21 -4.48 -4.61
C ARG A 125 0.01 -4.62 -5.51
N ALA A 126 1.13 -4.04 -5.11
CA ALA A 126 2.40 -4.19 -5.81
C ALA A 126 3.06 -5.49 -5.35
N GLU A 127 3.12 -6.50 -6.22
CA GLU A 127 3.69 -7.82 -5.88
C GLU A 127 3.06 -8.44 -4.60
N GLY A 128 1.75 -8.26 -4.45
CA GLY A 128 0.99 -8.72 -3.28
C GLY A 128 1.07 -7.83 -2.03
N ARG A 129 1.77 -6.69 -2.11
CA ARG A 129 1.98 -5.77 -0.97
C ARG A 129 1.19 -4.47 -1.15
N ALA A 130 0.72 -3.90 -0.05
CA ALA A 130 0.09 -2.59 -0.05
C ALA A 130 1.16 -1.49 -0.16
N VAL A 131 0.79 -0.36 -0.77
CA VAL A 131 1.65 0.81 -0.89
C VAL A 131 0.94 1.99 -0.25
N VAL A 132 1.67 2.70 0.61
CA VAL A 132 1.17 3.87 1.33
C VAL A 132 2.04 5.07 1.03
N ALA A 133 1.43 6.21 0.74
CA ALA A 133 2.11 7.50 0.58
C ALA A 133 1.81 8.43 1.76
N ALA A 134 2.84 9.06 2.33
CA ALA A 134 2.70 10.16 3.28
C ALA A 134 2.70 11.49 2.51
N ILE A 135 1.55 12.19 2.51
CA ILE A 135 1.35 13.42 1.74
C ILE A 135 0.98 14.54 2.71
N SER A 136 1.64 15.69 2.62
CA SER A 136 1.25 16.84 3.46
C SER A 136 -0.10 17.41 3.02
N ARG A 137 -0.89 18.01 3.92
CA ARG A 137 -2.17 18.65 3.52
C ARG A 137 -1.92 19.78 2.53
N SER A 138 -0.84 20.53 2.72
CA SER A 138 -0.38 21.55 1.76
C SER A 138 -0.14 20.97 0.36
N MET A 139 0.53 19.82 0.24
CA MET A 139 0.77 19.15 -1.04
C MET A 139 -0.53 18.57 -1.62
N PHE A 140 -1.41 18.03 -0.78
CA PHE A 140 -2.72 17.55 -1.19
C PHE A 140 -3.54 18.68 -1.83
N LEU A 141 -3.65 19.83 -1.15
CA LEU A 141 -4.40 20.99 -1.64
C LEU A 141 -3.79 21.57 -2.92
N ASP A 142 -2.47 21.71 -2.97
CA ASP A 142 -1.77 22.18 -4.18
C ASP A 142 -2.05 21.27 -5.38
N ALA A 143 -1.96 19.95 -5.18
CA ALA A 143 -2.23 18.97 -6.22
C ALA A 143 -3.71 18.97 -6.64
N ALA A 144 -4.65 19.08 -5.69
CA ALA A 144 -6.08 19.14 -5.99
C ALA A 144 -6.43 20.33 -6.91
N GLN A 145 -5.81 21.48 -6.65
CA GLN A 145 -6.03 22.70 -7.43
C GLN A 145 -5.38 22.65 -8.80
N LYS A 146 -4.18 22.04 -8.92
CA LYS A 146 -3.35 22.17 -10.12
C LYS A 146 -3.31 20.93 -11.02
N ARG A 147 -3.81 19.79 -10.55
CA ARG A 147 -3.62 18.49 -11.22
C ARG A 147 -4.93 17.71 -11.26
N ALA A 148 -5.01 16.81 -12.25
CA ALA A 148 -6.11 15.84 -12.34
C ALA A 148 -6.02 14.71 -11.30
N GLN A 149 -4.85 14.51 -10.69
CA GLN A 149 -4.59 13.48 -9.69
C GLN A 149 -3.72 14.03 -8.56
N ILE A 150 -4.03 13.68 -7.31
CA ILE A 150 -3.19 14.03 -6.15
C ILE A 150 -1.89 13.23 -6.17
N VAL A 151 -2.02 11.92 -6.37
CA VAL A 151 -0.92 10.96 -6.39
C VAL A 151 -1.02 10.17 -7.70
N PRO A 152 0.07 10.04 -8.49
CA PRO A 152 0.06 9.26 -9.73
C PRO A 152 0.15 7.76 -9.41
N SER A 153 -0.95 7.20 -8.86
CA SER A 153 -1.00 5.85 -8.26
C SER A 153 -0.44 4.79 -9.18
N ARG A 154 -0.87 4.73 -10.45
CA ARG A 154 -0.41 3.74 -11.42
C ARG A 154 1.11 3.73 -11.56
N ARG A 155 1.72 4.91 -11.76
CA ARG A 155 3.17 5.04 -11.92
C ARG A 155 3.92 4.60 -10.67
N ILE A 156 3.44 4.99 -9.48
CA ILE A 156 4.05 4.58 -8.21
C ILE A 156 3.95 3.06 -8.03
N MET A 157 2.78 2.48 -8.28
CA MET A 157 2.55 1.04 -8.17
C MET A 157 3.44 0.25 -9.14
N GLU A 158 3.57 0.69 -10.39
CA GLU A 158 4.46 0.09 -11.39
C GLU A 158 5.94 0.13 -10.95
N MET A 159 6.39 1.27 -10.43
CA MET A 159 7.76 1.45 -9.93
C MET A 159 8.04 0.56 -8.72
N ILE A 160 7.15 0.54 -7.73
CA ILE A 160 7.32 -0.30 -6.53
C ILE A 160 7.25 -1.78 -6.88
N ALA A 161 6.36 -2.19 -7.79
CA ALA A 161 6.30 -3.57 -8.24
C ALA A 161 7.61 -3.98 -8.93
N ALA A 162 8.20 -3.11 -9.75
CA ALA A 162 9.52 -3.36 -10.37
C ALA A 162 10.64 -3.47 -9.32
N GLU A 163 10.67 -2.58 -8.34
CA GLU A 163 11.62 -2.62 -7.20
C GLU A 163 11.51 -3.95 -6.44
N LEU A 164 10.29 -4.35 -6.07
CA LEU A 164 10.02 -5.60 -5.35
C LEU A 164 10.39 -6.85 -6.16
N ARG A 165 10.14 -6.87 -7.48
CA ARG A 165 10.57 -7.96 -8.36
C ARG A 165 12.09 -8.06 -8.42
N HIS A 166 12.78 -6.92 -8.52
CA HIS A 166 14.23 -6.90 -8.56
C HIS A 166 14.83 -7.43 -7.25
N GLU A 167 14.34 -6.94 -6.10
CA GLU A 167 14.74 -7.45 -4.77
C GLU A 167 14.56 -8.97 -4.66
N ARG A 168 13.40 -9.49 -5.09
CA ARG A 168 13.09 -10.93 -5.05
C ARG A 168 14.06 -11.74 -5.92
N ALA A 169 14.34 -11.28 -7.14
CA ALA A 169 15.26 -11.96 -8.05
C ALA A 169 16.70 -11.98 -7.49
N VAL A 170 17.16 -10.87 -6.92
CA VAL A 170 18.48 -10.80 -6.27
C VAL A 170 18.55 -11.73 -5.05
N ALA A 171 17.52 -11.73 -4.21
CA ALA A 171 17.45 -12.61 -3.04
C ALA A 171 17.46 -14.10 -3.45
N GLU A 172 16.73 -14.47 -4.50
CA GLU A 172 16.72 -15.83 -5.03
C GLU A 172 18.10 -16.25 -5.58
N LEU A 173 18.75 -15.38 -6.35
CA LEU A 173 20.12 -15.63 -6.83
C LEU A 173 21.11 -15.81 -5.67
N ASN A 174 21.01 -14.98 -4.64
CA ASN A 174 21.86 -15.07 -3.46
C ASN A 174 21.58 -16.36 -2.66
N ALA A 175 20.31 -16.74 -2.49
CA ALA A 175 19.93 -17.99 -1.84
C ALA A 175 20.44 -19.21 -2.60
N ARG A 176 20.32 -19.21 -3.94
CA ARG A 176 20.88 -20.26 -4.81
C ARG A 176 22.40 -20.35 -4.66
N ARG A 177 23.12 -19.23 -4.73
CA ARG A 177 24.58 -19.18 -4.53
C ARG A 177 24.98 -19.72 -3.16
N TRP A 178 24.29 -19.30 -2.10
CA TRP A 178 24.53 -19.79 -0.74
C TRP A 178 24.32 -21.30 -0.63
N ALA A 179 23.24 -21.82 -1.22
CA ALA A 179 22.93 -23.25 -1.24
C ALA A 179 23.98 -24.06 -2.00
N TYR A 180 24.50 -23.57 -3.14
CA TYR A 180 25.62 -24.21 -3.84
C TYR A 180 26.88 -24.27 -2.96
N SER A 181 27.27 -23.17 -2.33
CA SER A 181 28.48 -23.10 -1.50
C SER A 181 28.41 -23.93 -0.22
N HIS A 182 27.20 -24.21 0.29
CA HIS A 182 26.97 -24.95 1.54
C HIS A 182 26.29 -26.30 1.32
N SER A 183 26.16 -26.77 0.08
CA SER A 183 25.70 -28.12 -0.20
C SER A 183 26.74 -29.12 0.31
N PRO A 184 26.36 -30.09 1.17
CA PRO A 184 27.30 -31.11 1.62
C PRO A 184 27.77 -31.90 0.40
N HIS A 185 29.06 -31.80 0.06
CA HIS A 185 29.67 -32.70 -0.90
C HIS A 185 29.34 -34.14 -0.50
N PRO A 186 28.69 -34.94 -1.36
CA PRO A 186 28.48 -36.34 -1.05
C PRO A 186 29.87 -36.97 -0.99
N LYS A 187 30.32 -37.32 0.22
CA LYS A 187 31.53 -38.10 0.44
C LYS A 187 31.29 -39.49 -0.17
N TRP A 188 31.44 -39.62 -1.48
CA TRP A 188 31.59 -40.90 -2.15
C TRP A 188 32.87 -41.55 -1.63
N ARG A 189 32.76 -42.28 -0.52
CA ARG A 189 33.76 -43.27 -0.13
C ARG A 189 33.59 -44.48 -1.05
N SER A 190 34.13 -44.38 -2.26
CA SER A 190 34.42 -45.56 -3.07
C SER A 190 35.48 -46.39 -2.34
N ARG A 191 35.05 -47.36 -1.53
CA ARG A 191 35.92 -48.46 -1.10
C ARG A 191 36.08 -49.39 -2.30
N PRO A 192 37.28 -49.59 -2.86
CA PRO A 192 37.45 -50.58 -3.90
C PRO A 192 37.30 -51.97 -3.27
N PHE A 193 36.28 -52.70 -3.70
CA PHE A 193 36.11 -54.12 -3.39
C PHE A 193 37.28 -54.89 -4.02
N ARG A 194 38.27 -55.30 -3.21
CA ARG A 194 39.37 -56.16 -3.66
C ARG A 194 38.87 -57.60 -3.78
N TRP A 195 38.67 -58.07 -5.01
CA TRP A 195 38.56 -59.50 -5.28
C TRP A 195 39.91 -60.18 -5.06
N HIS A 196 40.00 -61.10 -4.09
CA HIS A 196 41.10 -62.06 -4.03
C HIS A 196 40.79 -63.23 -4.97
N ARG A 197 41.47 -63.30 -6.12
CA ARG A 197 41.56 -64.53 -6.90
C ARG A 197 42.50 -65.50 -6.16
N ARG A 198 41.95 -66.59 -5.63
CA ARG A 198 42.74 -67.77 -5.25
C ARG A 198 43.24 -68.42 -6.54
N SER A 199 44.56 -68.47 -6.71
CA SER A 199 45.20 -69.31 -7.73
C SER A 199 45.34 -70.73 -7.16
N ARG A 200 44.91 -71.71 -7.95
CA ARG A 200 45.10 -73.14 -7.69
C ARG A 200 46.50 -73.54 -8.16
N TYR A 201 47.27 -74.17 -7.29
CA TYR A 201 48.19 -75.25 -7.62
C TYR A 201 48.14 -76.25 -6.47
#